data_AF-A0A8S3JG50-F1
#
_entry.id   AF-A0A8S3JG50-F1
#
_cell.length_a   1.000
_cell.length_b   1.000
_cell.length_c   1.000
_cell.angle_alpha   90.00
_cell.angle_beta   90.00
_cell.angle_gamma   90.00
#
_symmetry.space_group_name_H-M   'P 1'
#
loop_
_entity.id
_entity.type
_entity.pdbx_description
1 polymer ?
#
loop_
_entity_poly.entity_id
_entity_poly.type
_entity_poly.pdbx_seq_one_letter_code
_entity_poly.pdbx_strand_id
1 'polypeptide(L)'
;MHEILRILLLILASLLGIAISHFCFGAQIWHLIIQSSIVYLMLLWIPPKHSYLIIFIFCMIYMSAVHIHRLIYDYGNYTLDISGPLMINTQKLTALAFAFYDGYRSKER
;
A
#
# COMPACT_ATOMS: atom_id res chain seq x y z
N MET A 1 -0.65 -19.66 24.53
CA MET A 1 -2.10 -19.53 24.24
C MET A 1 -2.47 -18.14 23.75
N HIS A 2 -2.11 -17.06 24.46
CA HIS A 2 -2.49 -15.69 24.09
C HIS A 2 -1.91 -15.19 22.75
N GLU A 3 -0.70 -15.60 22.39
CA GLU A 3 -0.02 -15.20 21.15
C GLU A 3 -0.55 -15.93 19.92
N ILE A 4 -0.85 -17.23 20.05
CA ILE A 4 -1.51 -18.04 19.02
C ILE A 4 -2.89 -17.45 18.68
N LEU A 5 -3.66 -17.06 19.71
CA LEU A 5 -4.96 -16.41 19.52
C LEU A 5 -4.82 -15.09 18.75
N ARG A 6 -3.81 -14.26 19.06
CA ARG A 6 -3.55 -13.01 18.34
C ARG A 6 -3.21 -13.27 16.86
N ILE A 7 -2.35 -14.23 16.58
CA ILE A 7 -1.97 -14.60 15.20
C ILE A 7 -3.21 -15.08 14.43
N LEU A 8 -4.04 -15.93 15.03
CA LEU A 8 -5.27 -16.42 14.41
C LEU A 8 -6.21 -15.27 14.06
N LEU A 9 -6.40 -14.31 14.97
CA LEU A 9 -7.25 -13.14 14.76
C LEU A 9 -6.70 -12.23 13.64
N LEU A 10 -5.38 -12.04 13.56
CA LEU A 10 -4.75 -11.25 12.49
C LEU A 10 -4.93 -11.89 11.11
N ILE A 11 -4.76 -13.21 11.03
CA ILE A 11 -4.98 -13.97 9.79
C ILE A 11 -6.46 -13.85 9.38
N LEU A 12 -7.39 -14.06 10.32
CA LEU A 12 -8.83 -13.93 10.06
C LEU A 12 -9.20 -12.52 9.59
N ALA A 13 -8.70 -11.49 10.27
CA ALA A 13 -8.96 -10.09 9.92
C ALA A 13 -8.42 -9.75 8.52
N SER A 14 -7.23 -10.24 8.17
CA SER A 14 -6.63 -10.03 6.86
C SER A 14 -7.42 -10.72 5.75
N LEU A 15 -7.85 -11.97 5.97
CA LEU A 15 -8.67 -12.73 5.03
C LEU A 15 -10.03 -12.05 4.80
N LEU A 16 -10.71 -11.63 5.88
CA LEU A 16 -11.98 -10.89 5.78
C LEU A 16 -11.81 -9.56 5.05
N GLY A 17 -10.74 -8.81 5.34
CA GLY A 17 -10.43 -7.55 4.66
C GLY A 17 -10.21 -7.72 3.16
N ILE A 18 -9.47 -8.76 2.75
CA ILE A 18 -9.24 -9.08 1.33
C ILE A 18 -10.56 -9.51 0.67
N ALA A 19 -11.37 -10.35 1.32
CA ALA A 19 -12.64 -10.81 0.79
C ALA A 19 -13.63 -9.66 0.56
N ILE A 20 -13.78 -8.75 1.54
CA ILE A 20 -14.64 -7.56 1.42
C ILE A 20 -14.12 -6.64 0.32
N SER A 21 -12.80 -6.41 0.26
CA SER A 21 -12.19 -5.56 -0.76
C SER A 21 -12.39 -6.14 -2.17
N HIS A 22 -12.28 -7.46 -2.33
CA HIS A 22 -12.57 -8.12 -3.61
C HIS A 22 -14.05 -8.00 -3.97
N PHE A 23 -14.96 -8.15 -3.00
CA PHE A 23 -16.39 -7.96 -3.24
C PHE A 23 -16.72 -6.53 -3.72
N CYS A 24 -16.09 -5.52 -3.12
CA CYS A 24 -16.33 -4.12 -3.47
C CYS A 24 -15.70 -3.70 -4.82
N PHE A 25 -14.46 -4.10 -5.10
CA PHE A 25 -13.65 -3.56 -6.21
C PHE A 25 -13.30 -4.60 -7.29
N GLY A 26 -13.72 -5.85 -7.13
CA GLY A 26 -13.41 -6.93 -8.06
C GLY A 26 -11.91 -7.17 -8.24
N ALA A 27 -11.48 -7.37 -9.48
CA ALA A 27 -10.08 -7.61 -9.82
C ALA A 27 -9.17 -6.39 -9.58
N GLN A 28 -9.71 -5.19 -9.34
CA GLN A 28 -8.90 -3.99 -9.13
C GLN A 28 -8.09 -4.04 -7.83
N ILE A 29 -8.44 -4.93 -6.89
CA ILE A 29 -7.69 -5.17 -5.64
C ILE A 29 -6.21 -5.51 -5.89
N TRP A 30 -5.87 -6.06 -7.06
CA TRP A 30 -4.50 -6.34 -7.44
C TRP A 30 -3.60 -5.10 -7.38
N HIS A 31 -4.12 -3.90 -7.64
CA HIS A 31 -3.35 -2.65 -7.50
C HIS A 31 -2.86 -2.43 -6.08
N LEU A 32 -3.69 -2.70 -5.07
CA LEU A 32 -3.32 -2.54 -3.65
C LEU A 32 -2.26 -3.55 -3.24
N ILE A 33 -2.44 -4.82 -3.66
CA ILE A 33 -1.52 -5.90 -3.32
C ILE A 33 -0.15 -5.64 -3.98
N ILE A 34 -0.13 -5.37 -5.29
CA ILE A 34 1.10 -5.15 -6.05
C ILE A 34 1.87 -3.94 -5.50
N GLN A 35 1.19 -2.80 -5.28
CA GLN A 35 1.85 -1.60 -4.75
C GLN A 35 2.50 -1.88 -3.38
N SER A 36 1.78 -2.58 -2.48
CA SER A 36 2.28 -2.89 -1.14
C SER A 36 3.44 -3.90 -1.16
N SER A 37 3.35 -4.92 -2.01
CA SER A 37 4.41 -5.91 -2.21
C SER A 37 5.69 -5.27 -2.76
N ILE A 38 5.58 -4.39 -3.75
CA ILE A 38 6.75 -3.69 -4.32
C ILE A 38 7.41 -2.81 -3.27
N VAL A 39 6.63 -2.04 -2.49
CA VAL A 39 7.20 -1.20 -1.42
C VAL A 39 7.91 -2.05 -0.36
N TYR A 40 7.36 -3.20 0.00
CA TYR A 40 8.03 -4.12 0.92
C TYR A 40 9.38 -4.60 0.36
N LEU A 41 9.45 -4.99 -0.92
CA LEU A 41 10.71 -5.38 -1.56
C LEU A 41 11.70 -4.21 -1.64
N MET A 42 11.22 -2.99 -1.93
CA MET A 42 12.06 -1.79 -1.94
C MET A 42 12.67 -1.49 -0.57
N LEU A 43 11.91 -1.67 0.52
CA LEU A 43 12.44 -1.51 1.88
C LEU A 43 13.52 -2.54 2.23
N LEU A 44 13.48 -3.74 1.64
CA LEU A 44 14.50 -4.77 1.86
C LEU A 44 15.79 -4.52 1.07
N TRP A 45 15.69 -3.96 -0.14
CA TRP A 45 16.84 -3.84 -1.05
C TRP A 45 17.49 -2.45 -1.06
N ILE A 46 16.73 -1.39 -0.79
CA ILE A 46 17.24 -0.01 -0.87
C ILE A 46 17.88 0.37 0.47
N PRO A 47 19.08 0.98 0.48
CA PRO A 47 19.69 1.46 1.72
C PRO A 47 18.78 2.48 2.43
N PRO A 48 18.62 2.39 3.77
CA PRO A 48 17.69 3.21 4.52
C PRO A 48 17.84 4.72 4.27
N LYS A 49 19.06 5.19 4.00
CA LYS A 49 19.37 6.62 3.77
C LYS A 49 18.57 7.26 2.62
N HIS A 50 18.16 6.49 1.63
CA HIS A 50 17.44 6.99 0.44
C HIS A 50 16.08 6.31 0.22
N SER A 51 15.73 5.30 1.02
CA SER A 51 14.53 4.48 0.80
C SER A 51 13.25 5.30 0.87
N TYR A 52 13.15 6.25 1.80
CA TYR A 52 11.94 7.07 1.99
C TYR A 52 11.56 7.87 0.73
N LEU A 53 12.53 8.52 0.08
CA LEU A 53 12.28 9.38 -1.08
C LEU A 53 11.94 8.53 -2.31
N ILE A 54 12.68 7.43 -2.52
CA ILE A 54 12.47 6.54 -3.66
C ILE A 54 11.10 5.87 -3.57
N ILE A 55 10.73 5.37 -2.38
CA ILE A 55 9.40 4.78 -2.14
C ILE A 55 8.30 5.83 -2.31
N PHE A 56 8.50 7.05 -1.80
CA PHE A 56 7.54 8.14 -1.98
C PHE A 56 7.27 8.43 -3.46
N ILE A 57 8.32 8.61 -4.25
CA ILE A 57 8.21 8.86 -5.70
C ILE A 57 7.51 7.70 -6.39
N PHE A 58 7.90 6.46 -6.10
CA PHE A 58 7.25 5.26 -6.66
C PHE A 58 5.75 5.22 -6.34
N CYS A 59 5.37 5.40 -5.08
CA CYS A 59 3.96 5.37 -4.66
C CYS A 59 3.13 6.44 -5.36
N MET A 60 3.64 7.68 -5.44
CA MET A 60 2.97 8.79 -6.12
C MET A 60 2.82 8.52 -7.62
N ILE A 61 3.88 8.08 -8.30
CA ILE A 61 3.82 7.73 -9.73
C ILE A 61 2.81 6.62 -9.99
N TYR A 62 2.83 5.56 -9.17
CA TYR A 62 1.89 4.44 -9.32
C TYR A 62 0.44 4.89 -9.17
N MET A 63 0.15 5.66 -8.11
CA MET A 63 -1.19 6.22 -7.87
C MET A 63 -1.62 7.13 -9.03
N SER A 64 -0.76 8.05 -9.48
CA SER A 64 -1.02 8.94 -10.61
C SER A 64 -1.31 8.18 -11.90
N ALA A 65 -0.54 7.12 -12.20
CA ALA A 65 -0.78 6.29 -13.38
C ALA A 65 -2.16 5.62 -13.34
N VAL A 66 -2.57 5.10 -12.18
CA VAL A 66 -3.91 4.50 -12.01
C VAL A 66 -5.02 5.54 -12.17
N HIS A 67 -4.85 6.75 -11.61
CA HIS A 67 -5.82 7.84 -11.80
C HIS A 67 -5.93 8.28 -13.27
N ILE A 68 -4.80 8.41 -13.97
CA ILE A 68 -4.78 8.75 -15.41
C ILE A 68 -5.45 7.64 -16.23
N HIS A 69 -5.16 6.36 -15.94
CA HIS A 69 -5.83 5.24 -16.58
C HIS A 69 -7.35 5.31 -16.38
N ARG A 70 -7.82 5.56 -15.16
CA ARG A 70 -9.25 5.74 -14.88
C ARG A 70 -9.84 6.92 -15.67
N LEU A 71 -9.11 8.03 -15.77
CA LEU A 71 -9.54 9.21 -16.54
C LEU A 71 -9.74 8.89 -18.03
N ILE A 72 -8.93 8.01 -18.60
CA ILE A 72 -8.98 7.65 -20.02
C ILE A 72 -10.11 6.64 -20.30
N TYR A 73 -10.28 5.63 -19.46
CA TYR A 73 -11.16 4.49 -19.73
C TYR A 73 -12.55 4.58 -19.09
N ASP A 74 -12.71 5.32 -17.99
CA ASP A 74 -13.95 5.37 -17.21
C ASP A 74 -14.27 6.80 -16.76
N TYR A 75 -14.19 7.75 -17.70
CA TYR A 75 -14.42 9.16 -17.43
C TYR A 75 -15.91 9.43 -17.10
N GLY A 76 -16.17 9.98 -15.91
CA GLY A 76 -17.51 10.48 -15.53
C GLY A 76 -18.51 9.41 -15.05
N ASN A 77 -18.08 8.17 -14.88
CA ASN A 77 -18.90 7.11 -14.30
C ASN A 77 -18.84 7.12 -12.77
N TYR A 78 -20.01 6.91 -12.13
CA TYR A 78 -20.15 6.86 -10.66
C TYR A 78 -19.94 5.46 -10.09
N THR A 79 -19.05 4.68 -10.70
CA THR A 79 -18.67 3.35 -10.23
C THR A 79 -17.79 3.48 -8.99
N LEU A 80 -18.00 2.59 -8.00
CA LEU A 80 -17.14 2.50 -6.83
C LEU A 80 -15.75 2.06 -7.29
N ASP A 81 -14.77 2.95 -7.17
CA ASP A 81 -13.47 2.74 -7.77
C ASP A 81 -12.35 2.55 -6.74
N ILE A 82 -11.36 1.75 -7.15
CA ILE A 82 -10.21 1.41 -6.31
C ILE A 82 -9.34 2.61 -5.94
N SER A 83 -9.53 3.77 -6.58
CA SER A 83 -8.61 4.90 -6.41
C SER A 83 -8.65 5.48 -5.00
N GLY A 84 -9.82 5.50 -4.34
CA GLY A 84 -9.95 5.91 -2.94
C GLY A 84 -9.09 5.06 -1.99
N PRO A 85 -9.28 3.73 -1.94
CA PRO A 85 -8.40 2.84 -1.18
C PRO A 85 -6.93 2.94 -1.58
N LEU A 86 -6.63 3.14 -2.86
CA LEU A 86 -5.26 3.27 -3.37
C LEU A 86 -4.56 4.54 -2.85
N MET A 87 -5.30 5.66 -2.73
CA MET A 87 -4.79 6.89 -2.13
C MET A 87 -4.41 6.68 -0.67
N ILE A 88 -5.28 6.05 0.11
CA ILE A 88 -5.01 5.74 1.52
C ILE A 88 -3.83 4.77 1.64
N ASN A 89 -3.73 3.78 0.76
CA ASN A 89 -2.60 2.84 0.74
C ASN A 89 -1.28 3.56 0.46
N THR A 90 -1.27 4.45 -0.53
CA THR A 90 -0.11 5.30 -0.87
C THR A 90 0.33 6.12 0.35
N GLN A 91 -0.60 6.78 1.05
CA GLN A 91 -0.29 7.54 2.27
C GLN A 91 0.30 6.65 3.37
N LYS A 92 -0.25 5.45 3.59
CA LYS A 92 0.26 4.51 4.60
C LYS A 92 1.66 3.99 4.27
N LEU A 93 1.91 3.62 3.02
CA LEU A 93 3.20 3.09 2.56
C LEU A 93 4.29 4.16 2.61
N THR A 94 3.97 5.40 2.25
CA THR A 94 4.92 6.51 2.36
C THR A 94 5.22 6.85 3.81
N ALA A 95 4.21 6.91 4.69
CA ALA A 95 4.41 7.09 6.13
C ALA A 95 5.30 5.99 6.73
N LEU A 96 5.10 4.73 6.34
CA LEU A 96 5.95 3.61 6.74
C LEU A 96 7.41 3.82 6.31
N ALA A 97 7.65 4.26 5.08
CA ALA A 97 9.00 4.48 4.57
C ALA A 97 9.74 5.61 5.32
N PHE A 98 9.03 6.71 5.64
CA PHE A 98 9.58 7.77 6.48
C PHE A 98 9.86 7.31 7.91
N ALA A 99 8.93 6.55 8.52
CA ALA A 99 9.14 5.99 9.86
C ALA A 99 10.35 5.03 9.91
N PHE A 100 10.55 4.24 8.85
CA PHE A 100 11.71 3.36 8.72
C PHE A 100 13.03 4.15 8.64
N TYR A 101 13.05 5.24 7.86
CA TYR A 101 14.20 6.15 7.80
C TYR A 101 14.49 6.82 9.14
N ASP A 102 13.46 7.32 9.85
CA ASP A 102 13.64 7.95 11.15
C ASP A 102 14.16 6.97 12.21
N GLY A 103 13.67 5.73 12.21
CA GLY A 103 14.17 4.66 13.08
C GLY A 103 15.64 4.33 12.81
N TYR A 104 16.06 4.30 11.54
CA TYR A 104 17.46 4.14 11.17
C TYR A 104 18.33 5.32 11.67
N ARG A 105 17.88 6.56 11.42
CA ARG A 105 18.61 7.77 11.82
C ARG A 105 18.76 7.90 13.35
N SER A 106 17.79 7.40 14.12
CA SER A 106 17.88 7.38 15.58
C SER A 106 18.93 6.40 16.11
N LYS A 107 19.31 5.37 15.34
CA LYS A 107 20.32 4.38 15.73
C LYS A 107 21.75 4.80 15.33
N GLU A 108 21.87 5.69 14.35
CA GLU A 108 23.15 6.28 13.90
C GLU A 108 23.61 7.43 14.83
N ARG A 109 22.72 7.97 15.67
CA ARG A 109 23.01 8.95 16.72
C ARG A 109 23.35 8.27 18.04
#